data_AF-A0A9Q0HAX4-F1
#
_entry.id   AF-A0A9Q0HAX4-F1
#
_cell.length_a   1.000
_cell.length_b   1.000
_cell.length_c   1.000
_cell.angle_alpha   90.00
_cell.angle_beta   90.00
_cell.angle_gamma   90.00
#
_symmetry.space_group_name_H-M   'P 1'
#
loop_
_entity.id
_entity.type
_entity.pdbx_description
1 polymer ?
#
loop_
_entity_poly.entity_id
_entity_poly.type
_entity_poly.pdbx_seq_one_letter_code
_entity_poly.pdbx_strand_id
1 'polypeptide(L)'
;MVLPIQDSLTQTPKSTRISPPKTTEACPHSTSDLERTLKETVSVDFIWDSSMATSGGIEEQQQFDQLGKTLKEGERLLAPTRRPDGTLRKPIRIRAGYVPQDEVAIYKSKGALLKKELGSTEVPPGYDPVMDAKPKSKSARRNERKKEKKQQATIEKGKNLESETTREEPSAEDVGPRSEAVESVAHQMNTLAVSETLPVVAPSADSTESSNTGGRGPDLDKRIRALKKKIRLTESQLQKTEQKDMKPEQLDKVTKLEGWREELKLLEDEKAELAAS
;
A
#
# COMPACT_ATOMS: atom_id res chain seq x y z
N MET A 1 9.98 22.35 -65.90
CA MET A 1 11.40 21.96 -65.71
C MET A 1 11.60 21.71 -64.24
N VAL A 2 11.95 20.47 -63.91
CA VAL A 2 11.95 19.88 -62.56
C VAL A 2 13.26 20.23 -61.86
N LEU A 3 13.18 20.74 -60.63
CA LEU A 3 14.34 20.96 -59.74
C LEU A 3 14.58 19.69 -58.91
N PRO A 4 15.81 19.14 -58.85
CA PRO A 4 16.12 18.04 -57.95
C PRO A 4 16.51 18.54 -56.55
N ILE A 5 15.82 17.99 -55.55
CA ILE A 5 16.12 18.13 -54.12
C ILE A 5 17.30 17.20 -53.80
N GLN A 6 18.35 17.73 -53.17
CA GLN A 6 19.49 16.95 -52.70
C GLN A 6 19.18 16.30 -51.35
N ASP A 7 19.31 14.98 -51.29
CA ASP A 7 19.28 14.20 -50.05
C ASP A 7 20.62 14.35 -49.31
N SER A 8 20.59 15.01 -48.15
CA SER A 8 21.74 15.07 -47.24
C SER A 8 21.68 13.91 -46.25
N LEU A 9 22.61 12.97 -46.46
CA LEU A 9 22.88 11.80 -45.63
C LEU A 9 23.42 12.24 -44.25
N THR A 10 22.64 12.08 -43.17
CA THR A 10 23.12 12.33 -41.81
C THR A 10 23.86 11.10 -41.28
N GLN A 11 25.17 11.28 -41.09
CA GLN A 11 26.11 10.28 -40.59
C GLN A 11 26.08 10.29 -39.06
N THR A 12 25.69 9.20 -38.41
CA THR A 12 25.69 9.05 -36.95
C THR A 12 27.11 8.75 -36.44
N PRO A 13 27.63 9.43 -35.40
CA PRO A 13 28.92 9.09 -34.83
C PRO A 13 28.84 7.88 -33.90
N LYS A 14 29.92 7.11 -33.98
CA LYS A 14 30.19 5.78 -33.41
C LYS A 14 30.12 5.74 -31.88
N SER A 15 29.57 4.63 -31.38
CA SER A 15 29.57 4.20 -29.98
C SER A 15 30.99 3.93 -29.48
N THR A 16 31.47 4.74 -28.53
CA THR A 16 32.73 4.51 -27.82
C THR A 16 32.49 3.55 -26.65
N ARG A 17 32.97 2.32 -26.82
CA ARG A 17 32.98 1.24 -25.82
C ARG A 17 34.01 1.59 -24.74
N ILE A 18 33.56 1.95 -23.54
CA ILE A 18 34.42 2.15 -22.37
C ILE A 18 34.64 0.80 -21.70
N SER A 19 35.89 0.33 -21.74
CA SER A 19 36.38 -0.88 -21.07
C SER A 19 36.62 -0.61 -19.58
N PRO A 20 36.28 -1.52 -18.65
CA PRO A 20 36.67 -1.38 -17.25
C PRO A 20 38.17 -1.71 -17.04
N PRO A 21 38.87 -1.03 -16.12
CA PRO A 21 40.27 -1.31 -15.83
C PRO A 21 40.47 -2.64 -15.07
N LYS A 22 41.60 -3.29 -15.40
CA LYS A 22 42.07 -4.58 -14.92
C LYS A 22 42.32 -4.60 -13.40
N THR A 23 41.88 -5.67 -12.76
CA THR A 23 42.33 -6.14 -11.46
C THR A 23 43.81 -6.52 -11.51
N THR A 24 44.63 -5.90 -10.65
CA THR A 24 46.00 -6.34 -10.38
C THR A 24 45.97 -7.30 -9.20
N GLU A 25 46.31 -8.55 -9.47
CA GLU A 25 46.77 -9.53 -8.48
C GLU A 25 48.16 -9.11 -7.98
N ALA A 26 48.37 -9.14 -6.67
CA ALA A 26 49.70 -9.14 -6.06
C ALA A 26 49.68 -9.95 -4.75
N CYS A 27 50.79 -10.67 -4.56
CA CYS A 27 51.07 -11.85 -3.75
C CYS A 27 50.94 -11.74 -2.21
N PRO A 28 50.95 -12.91 -1.50
CA PRO A 28 50.83 -13.01 -0.05
C PRO A 28 52.17 -12.73 0.64
N HIS A 29 52.14 -11.87 1.66
CA HIS A 29 53.23 -11.75 2.63
C HIS A 29 52.76 -12.19 4.01
N SER A 30 53.26 -13.38 4.36
CA SER A 30 53.59 -13.80 5.71
C SER A 30 54.34 -12.69 6.44
N THR A 31 53.80 -12.27 7.60
CA THR A 31 54.60 -11.85 8.75
C THR A 31 53.89 -12.31 10.00
N SER A 32 54.52 -13.25 10.66
CA SER A 32 54.31 -13.69 12.02
C SER A 32 54.61 -12.58 13.03
N ASP A 33 54.08 -12.78 14.24
CA ASP A 33 54.59 -12.31 15.53
C ASP A 33 54.57 -10.81 15.85
N LEU A 34 53.64 -10.45 16.74
CA LEU A 34 53.66 -9.41 17.80
C LEU A 34 52.16 -9.18 18.14
N GLU A 35 51.60 -9.46 19.30
CA GLU A 35 52.12 -9.47 20.66
C GLU A 35 51.29 -10.43 21.52
N ARG A 36 51.98 -11.23 22.33
CA ARG A 36 51.42 -11.95 23.45
C ARG A 36 51.72 -11.09 24.67
N THR A 37 50.71 -10.55 25.35
CA THR A 37 50.62 -10.42 26.82
C THR A 37 49.48 -9.48 27.24
N LEU A 38 48.88 -9.84 28.38
CA LEU A 38 47.89 -9.10 29.17
C LEU A 38 46.43 -9.17 28.70
N LYS A 39 45.74 -10.24 29.11
CA LYS A 39 44.71 -10.17 30.18
C LYS A 39 44.28 -11.58 30.58
N GLU A 40 44.83 -12.00 31.69
CA GLU A 40 44.41 -13.13 32.51
C GLU A 40 43.14 -12.74 33.29
N THR A 41 42.23 -13.70 33.50
CA THR A 41 41.04 -13.66 34.37
C THR A 41 39.93 -12.70 33.89
N VAL A 42 38.74 -13.15 33.48
CA VAL A 42 37.81 -14.02 34.21
C VAL A 42 37.09 -14.92 33.20
N SER A 43 37.29 -16.24 33.28
CA SER A 43 36.34 -17.22 32.73
C SER A 43 35.14 -17.22 33.66
N VAL A 44 34.11 -16.44 33.32
CA VAL A 44 32.76 -16.80 33.76
C VAL A 44 32.30 -17.77 32.70
N ASP A 45 32.43 -19.05 33.00
CA ASP A 45 31.74 -20.10 32.26
C ASP A 45 30.25 -19.83 32.41
N PHE A 46 29.69 -19.07 31.46
CA PHE A 46 28.27 -18.95 31.27
C PHE A 46 27.82 -20.28 30.68
N ILE A 47 27.67 -21.26 31.58
CA ILE A 47 27.04 -22.55 31.32
C ILE A 47 25.60 -22.21 30.92
N TRP A 48 25.37 -22.04 29.62
CA TRP A 48 24.06 -22.20 29.06
C TRP A 48 23.73 -23.68 29.21
N ASP A 49 23.10 -24.02 30.34
CA ASP A 49 22.39 -25.27 30.52
C ASP A 49 21.24 -25.30 29.51
N SER A 50 21.55 -25.77 28.29
CA SER A 50 20.58 -26.05 27.23
C SER A 50 20.25 -27.52 27.28
N SER A 51 19.87 -27.98 28.47
CA SER A 51 19.41 -29.35 28.72
C SER A 51 17.95 -29.33 29.12
N MET A 52 17.10 -29.00 28.14
CA MET A 52 15.78 -29.61 28.05
C MET A 52 15.60 -30.09 26.62
N ALA A 53 16.32 -31.17 26.29
CA ALA A 53 16.04 -31.97 25.11
C ALA A 53 14.62 -32.53 25.25
N THR A 54 13.65 -31.80 24.68
CA THR A 54 12.39 -32.42 24.27
C THR A 54 12.75 -33.38 23.15
N SER A 55 12.68 -34.67 23.44
CA SER A 55 12.98 -35.76 22.50
C SER A 55 12.20 -35.67 21.18
N GLY A 56 11.14 -34.88 21.10
CA GLY A 56 10.38 -34.63 19.87
C GLY A 56 11.02 -33.66 18.87
N GLY A 57 11.95 -32.79 19.29
CA GLY A 57 12.54 -31.78 18.38
C GLY A 57 13.56 -32.36 17.38
N ILE A 58 14.26 -33.43 17.78
CA ILE A 58 15.32 -34.05 16.98
C ILE A 58 14.71 -34.84 15.81
N GLU A 59 13.61 -35.54 16.04
CA GLU A 59 12.91 -36.32 15.01
C GLU A 59 12.32 -35.43 13.92
N GLU A 60 11.73 -34.28 14.29
CA GLU A 60 11.14 -33.33 13.34
C GLU A 60 12.20 -32.59 12.50
N GLN A 61 13.37 -32.29 13.08
CA GLN A 61 14.51 -31.76 12.33
C GLN A 61 15.07 -32.80 11.35
N GLN A 62 15.22 -34.05 11.78
CA GLN A 62 15.65 -35.13 10.88
C GLN A 62 14.65 -35.35 9.75
N GLN A 63 13.34 -35.21 10.00
CA GLN A 63 12.31 -35.26 8.96
C GLN A 63 12.42 -34.08 8.00
N PHE A 64 12.64 -32.86 8.49
CA PHE A 64 12.87 -31.68 7.65
C PHE A 64 14.06 -31.88 6.71
N ASP A 65 15.18 -32.37 7.24
CA ASP A 65 16.39 -32.65 6.46
C ASP A 65 16.19 -33.78 5.45
N GLN A 66 15.43 -34.81 5.80
CA GLN A 66 15.05 -35.87 4.88
C GLN A 66 14.18 -35.34 3.73
N LEU A 67 13.20 -34.47 4.03
CA LEU A 67 12.35 -33.86 3.00
C LEU A 67 13.15 -32.91 2.09
N GLY A 68 14.15 -32.20 2.64
CA GLY A 68 15.07 -31.36 1.88
C GLY A 68 15.95 -32.14 0.90
N LYS A 69 16.36 -33.37 1.24
CA LYS A 69 17.13 -34.25 0.35
C LYS A 69 16.32 -34.75 -0.85
N THR A 70 14.99 -34.82 -0.71
CA THR A 70 14.08 -35.29 -1.79
C THR A 70 13.63 -34.19 -2.76
N LEU A 71 14.04 -32.94 -2.53
CA LEU A 71 13.59 -31.79 -3.32
C LEU A 71 14.23 -31.79 -4.72
N LYS A 72 13.42 -31.52 -5.74
CA LYS A 72 13.91 -31.38 -7.13
C LYS A 72 14.49 -29.97 -7.34
N GLU A 73 15.36 -29.82 -8.34
CA GLU A 73 15.97 -28.53 -8.68
C GLU A 73 14.90 -27.45 -8.88
N GLY A 74 15.01 -26.37 -8.09
CA GLY A 74 14.10 -25.22 -8.14
C GLY A 74 12.93 -25.26 -7.16
N GLU A 75 12.63 -26.39 -6.54
CA GLU A 75 11.69 -26.46 -5.42
C GLU A 75 12.31 -25.83 -4.16
N ARG A 76 11.49 -25.21 -3.30
CA ARG A 76 11.93 -24.61 -2.02
C ARG A 76 11.15 -25.22 -0.86
N LEU A 77 11.75 -25.26 0.32
CA LEU A 77 11.11 -25.84 1.50
C LEU A 77 11.18 -24.83 2.66
N LEU A 78 10.01 -24.42 3.15
CA LEU A 78 9.88 -23.43 4.22
C LEU A 78 9.97 -24.13 5.59
N ALA A 79 10.66 -23.48 6.52
CA ALA A 79 10.88 -24.00 7.87
C ALA A 79 9.55 -24.28 8.63
N PRO A 80 9.52 -25.30 9.51
CA PRO A 80 8.40 -25.53 10.43
C PRO A 80 8.11 -24.28 11.27
N THR A 81 6.86 -23.83 11.28
CA THR A 81 6.44 -22.66 12.09
C THR A 81 5.79 -23.11 13.39
N ARG A 82 5.94 -22.36 14.48
CA ARG A 82 5.34 -22.69 15.78
C ARG A 82 3.86 -22.27 15.86
N ARG A 83 2.99 -23.14 16.38
CA ARG A 83 1.60 -22.83 16.74
C ARG A 83 1.53 -22.11 18.10
N PRO A 84 0.39 -21.46 18.44
CA PRO A 84 0.21 -20.85 19.75
C PRO A 84 0.23 -21.86 20.92
N ASP A 85 -0.11 -23.12 20.66
CA ASP A 85 0.01 -24.25 21.62
C ASP A 85 1.46 -24.73 21.83
N GLY A 86 2.43 -24.18 21.08
CA GLY A 86 3.83 -24.53 21.14
C GLY A 86 4.28 -25.66 20.20
N THR A 87 3.35 -26.38 19.56
CA THR A 87 3.65 -27.46 18.61
C THR A 87 4.15 -26.90 17.27
N LEU A 88 5.06 -27.60 16.58
CA LEU A 88 5.49 -27.20 15.25
C LEU A 88 4.49 -27.62 14.17
N ARG A 89 4.32 -26.76 13.17
CA ARG A 89 3.59 -27.11 11.94
C ARG A 89 4.53 -27.86 11.02
N LYS A 90 3.97 -28.74 10.20
CA LYS A 90 4.72 -29.43 9.15
C LYS A 90 5.38 -28.40 8.21
N PRO A 91 6.59 -28.67 7.72
CA PRO A 91 7.25 -27.80 6.75
C PRO A 91 6.48 -27.75 5.43
N ILE A 92 6.55 -26.60 4.77
CA ILE A 92 5.78 -26.33 3.55
C ILE A 92 6.70 -26.48 2.34
N ARG A 93 6.28 -27.28 1.35
CA ARG A 93 6.97 -27.45 0.07
C ARG A 93 6.43 -26.46 -0.97
N ILE A 94 7.32 -25.74 -1.63
CA ILE A 94 7.05 -24.76 -2.67
C ILE A 94 7.50 -25.35 -4.01
N ARG A 95 6.59 -25.35 -5.00
CA ARG A 95 6.84 -25.89 -6.34
C ARG A 95 7.87 -25.03 -7.09
N ALA A 96 8.66 -25.65 -7.96
CA ALA A 96 9.61 -24.94 -8.79
C ALA A 96 8.92 -23.84 -9.63
N GLY A 97 9.48 -22.63 -9.60
CA GLY A 97 8.95 -21.46 -10.31
C GLY A 97 7.72 -20.79 -9.66
N TYR A 98 7.19 -21.30 -8.55
CA TYR A 98 6.12 -20.64 -7.79
C TYR A 98 6.71 -19.78 -6.68
N VAL A 99 6.34 -18.49 -6.64
CA VAL A 99 6.71 -17.57 -5.55
C VAL A 99 5.49 -17.40 -4.63
N PRO A 100 5.58 -17.79 -3.35
CA PRO A 100 4.49 -17.60 -2.40
C PRO A 100 4.11 -16.13 -2.26
N GLN A 101 2.81 -15.88 -2.04
CA GLN A 101 2.26 -14.52 -1.91
C GLN A 101 2.95 -13.70 -0.80
N ASP A 102 3.45 -14.35 0.25
CA ASP A 102 4.18 -13.71 1.35
C ASP A 102 5.53 -13.12 0.89
N GLU A 103 6.16 -13.71 -0.13
CA GLU A 103 7.42 -13.24 -0.74
C GLU A 103 7.18 -12.31 -1.93
N VAL A 104 5.95 -12.26 -2.47
CA VAL A 104 5.60 -11.36 -3.58
C VAL A 104 5.71 -9.91 -3.08
N ALA A 105 6.62 -9.15 -3.68
CA ALA A 105 6.86 -7.76 -3.32
C ALA A 105 5.58 -6.93 -3.52
N ILE A 106 4.93 -6.59 -2.41
CA ILE A 106 3.79 -5.67 -2.42
C ILE A 106 4.30 -4.30 -2.91
N TYR A 107 3.69 -3.78 -3.97
CA TYR A 107 4.06 -2.47 -4.51
C TYR A 107 3.95 -1.40 -3.42
N LYS A 108 5.07 -0.73 -3.16
CA LYS A 108 5.14 0.44 -2.31
C LYS A 108 5.44 1.63 -3.20
N SER A 109 4.59 2.66 -3.13
CA SER A 109 4.82 3.89 -3.89
C SER A 109 6.14 4.52 -3.46
N LYS A 110 6.80 5.22 -4.39
CA LYS A 110 8.08 5.90 -4.10
C LYS A 110 7.98 6.83 -2.88
N GLY A 111 6.85 7.52 -2.70
CA GLY A 111 6.60 8.34 -1.52
C GLY A 111 6.44 7.55 -0.22
N ALA A 112 5.87 6.34 -0.26
CA ALA A 112 5.76 5.47 0.91
C ALA A 112 7.13 4.90 1.34
N LEU A 113 8.00 4.58 0.38
CA LEU A 113 9.39 4.21 0.65
C LEU A 113 10.15 5.37 1.29
N LEU A 114 10.08 6.57 0.69
CA LEU A 114 10.71 7.77 1.23
C LEU A 114 10.22 8.09 2.64
N LYS A 115 8.90 8.00 2.89
CA LYS A 115 8.34 8.21 4.23
C LYS A 115 8.82 7.15 5.23
N LYS A 116 8.99 5.91 4.80
CA LYS A 116 9.54 4.85 5.66
C LYS A 116 11.00 5.11 6.00
N GLU A 117 11.82 5.53 5.03
CA GLU A 117 13.22 5.89 5.23
C GLU A 117 13.36 7.11 6.16
N LEU A 118 12.60 8.18 5.90
CA LEU A 118 12.56 9.37 6.75
C LEU A 118 11.96 9.09 8.14
N GLY A 119 11.02 8.15 8.26
CA GLY A 119 10.42 7.76 9.54
C GLY A 119 11.28 6.78 10.34
N SER A 120 12.09 5.93 9.69
CA SER A 120 13.09 5.10 10.37
C SER A 120 14.27 5.92 10.88
N THR A 121 14.52 7.05 10.22
CA THR A 121 15.43 8.10 10.68
C THR A 121 14.59 9.10 11.48
N GLU A 122 14.10 8.69 12.65
CA GLU A 122 13.33 9.53 13.61
C GLU A 122 14.09 10.81 14.03
N VAL A 123 15.35 10.89 13.64
CA VAL A 123 16.28 11.96 13.95
C VAL A 123 16.78 12.54 12.62
N PRO A 124 16.53 13.82 12.30
CA PRO A 124 17.02 14.42 11.06
C PRO A 124 18.54 14.21 10.94
N PRO A 125 19.07 13.93 9.73
CA PRO A 125 20.50 13.71 9.54
C PRO A 125 21.30 14.86 10.13
N GLY A 126 22.09 14.59 11.18
CA GLY A 126 22.87 15.59 11.92
C GLY A 126 22.31 16.02 13.27
N TYR A 127 21.22 15.42 13.77
CA TYR A 127 20.78 15.64 15.16
C TYR A 127 21.42 14.60 16.09
N ASP A 128 22.25 15.09 17.01
CA ASP A 128 22.80 14.32 18.12
C ASP A 128 21.77 14.36 19.26
N PRO A 129 21.21 13.23 19.74
CA PRO A 129 20.27 13.23 20.85
C PRO A 129 21.03 13.66 22.10
N VAL A 130 20.99 14.97 22.38
CA VAL A 130 21.41 15.53 23.65
C VAL A 130 20.62 14.79 24.72
N MET A 131 21.30 13.87 25.42
CA MET A 131 20.81 13.27 26.64
C MET A 131 20.41 14.42 27.54
N ASP A 132 19.10 14.59 27.75
CA ASP A 132 18.52 15.59 28.65
C ASP A 132 18.91 15.26 30.11
N ALA A 133 20.17 15.50 30.45
CA ALA A 133 20.72 15.45 31.80
C ALA A 133 20.50 16.78 32.55
N LYS A 134 19.61 17.65 32.05
CA LYS A 134 19.19 18.85 32.77
C LYS A 134 17.89 18.55 33.53
N PRO A 135 17.84 18.74 34.86
CA PRO A 135 16.63 18.50 35.62
C PRO A 135 15.50 19.38 35.09
N LYS A 136 14.47 18.75 34.53
CA LYS A 136 13.25 19.40 34.05
C LYS A 136 12.68 20.30 35.15
N SER A 137 12.43 21.57 34.84
CA SER A 137 11.78 22.52 35.76
C SER A 137 10.44 21.97 36.28
N LYS A 138 10.05 22.34 37.51
CA LYS A 138 8.79 21.88 38.16
C LYS A 138 7.55 22.08 37.27
N SER A 139 7.55 23.07 36.39
CA SER A 139 6.47 23.34 35.43
C SER A 139 6.42 22.31 34.28
N ALA A 140 7.57 21.87 33.76
CA ALA A 140 7.66 20.86 32.71
C ALA A 140 7.11 19.51 33.19
N ARG A 141 7.44 19.09 34.41
CA ARG A 141 6.93 17.86 35.03
C ARG A 141 5.41 17.88 35.25
N ARG A 142 4.82 19.05 35.54
CA ARG A 142 3.34 19.20 35.63
C ARG A 142 2.66 19.11 34.27
N ASN A 143 3.27 19.68 33.22
CA ASN A 143 2.71 19.64 31.87
C ASN A 143 2.82 18.25 31.23
N GLU A 144 3.90 17.52 31.50
CA GLU A 144 4.10 16.12 31.08
C GLU A 144 3.01 15.23 31.72
N ARG A 145 2.80 15.32 33.04
CA ARG A 145 1.72 14.60 33.76
C ARG A 145 0.32 14.91 33.23
N LYS A 146 0.05 16.15 32.79
CA LYS A 146 -1.24 16.54 32.19
C LYS A 146 -1.42 15.94 30.79
N LYS A 147 -0.35 15.85 30.00
CA LYS A 147 -0.38 15.21 28.67
C LYS A 147 -0.54 13.69 28.79
N GLU A 148 0.19 13.05 29.70
CA GLU A 148 0.08 11.61 29.97
C GLU A 148 -1.32 11.22 30.46
N LYS A 149 -1.91 11.97 31.40
CA LYS A 149 -3.29 11.71 31.87
C LYS A 149 -4.33 11.83 30.74
N LYS A 150 -4.13 12.76 29.79
CA LYS A 150 -5.02 12.90 28.62
C LYS A 150 -4.84 11.72 27.66
N GLN A 151 -3.60 11.26 27.44
CA GLN A 151 -3.30 10.13 26.57
C GLN A 151 -3.82 8.80 27.14
N GLN A 152 -3.68 8.57 28.45
CA GLN A 152 -4.26 7.39 29.11
C GLN A 152 -5.79 7.38 29.02
N ALA A 153 -6.44 8.52 29.25
CA ALA A 153 -7.90 8.63 29.12
C ALA A 153 -8.40 8.34 27.69
N THR A 154 -7.64 8.73 26.65
CA THR A 154 -7.98 8.37 25.26
C THR A 154 -7.75 6.90 24.94
N ILE A 155 -6.75 6.27 25.56
CA ILE A 155 -6.45 4.84 25.37
C ILE A 155 -7.46 3.96 26.12
N GLU A 156 -7.85 4.31 27.35
CA GLU A 156 -8.87 3.58 28.11
C GLU A 156 -10.25 3.70 27.48
N LYS A 157 -10.60 4.87 26.92
CA LYS A 157 -11.86 5.05 26.18
C LYS A 157 -11.87 4.33 24.82
N GLY A 158 -10.69 4.03 24.26
CA GLY A 158 -10.55 3.15 23.10
C GLY A 158 -10.62 1.67 23.44
N LYS A 159 -10.05 1.24 24.57
CA LYS A 159 -10.05 -0.16 25.01
C LYS A 159 -11.41 -0.68 25.50
N ASN A 160 -12.28 0.19 26.01
CA ASN A 160 -13.62 -0.22 26.46
C ASN A 160 -14.58 -0.56 25.29
N LEU A 161 -14.25 -0.18 24.04
CA LEU A 161 -15.04 -0.50 22.85
C LEU A 161 -14.62 -1.81 22.14
N GLU A 162 -13.58 -2.51 22.61
CA GLU A 162 -13.00 -3.68 21.92
C GLU A 162 -12.92 -4.95 22.80
N SER A 163 -13.58 -4.96 23.96
CA SER A 163 -13.57 -6.10 24.89
C SER A 163 -14.96 -6.54 25.34
N GLU A 164 -15.89 -6.72 24.40
CA GLU A 164 -17.07 -7.55 24.64
C GLU A 164 -17.33 -8.42 23.39
N THR A 165 -17.54 -9.72 23.63
CA THR A 165 -17.93 -10.78 22.68
C THR A 165 -16.82 -11.63 22.04
N THR A 166 -16.32 -12.61 22.81
CA THR A 166 -15.93 -13.98 22.42
C THR A 166 -15.85 -14.74 23.76
N ARG A 167 -16.56 -15.81 24.12
CA ARG A 167 -17.36 -16.90 23.50
C ARG A 167 -18.15 -17.51 24.69
N GLU A 168 -19.30 -18.15 24.45
CA GLU A 168 -19.67 -19.52 24.91
C GLU A 168 -21.03 -19.90 24.26
N GLU A 169 -21.08 -21.07 23.64
CA GLU A 169 -22.26 -21.82 23.14
C GLU A 169 -22.71 -22.77 24.26
N PRO A 170 -24.00 -23.15 24.43
CA PRO A 170 -24.70 -23.97 23.42
C PRO A 170 -26.25 -23.86 23.30
N SER A 171 -26.77 -24.35 22.16
CA SER A 171 -28.02 -25.11 21.95
C SER A 171 -29.42 -24.43 21.84
N ALA A 172 -29.97 -24.59 20.62
CA ALA A 172 -31.36 -24.85 20.19
C ALA A 172 -32.48 -23.76 20.20
N GLU A 173 -33.08 -23.60 19.01
CA GLU A 173 -34.42 -23.11 18.63
C GLU A 173 -34.80 -21.63 18.91
N ASP A 174 -34.92 -20.81 17.84
CA ASP A 174 -36.11 -20.05 17.43
C ASP A 174 -35.78 -19.00 16.35
N VAL A 175 -36.80 -18.52 15.65
CA VAL A 175 -36.89 -18.16 14.23
C VAL A 175 -36.66 -16.67 13.89
N GLY A 176 -35.85 -16.42 12.84
CA GLY A 176 -35.96 -15.30 11.87
C GLY A 176 -35.47 -13.88 12.22
N PRO A 177 -35.28 -12.94 11.25
CA PRO A 177 -35.05 -13.08 9.82
C PRO A 177 -33.80 -12.28 9.40
N ARG A 178 -32.65 -12.94 9.22
CA ARG A 178 -31.44 -12.30 8.65
C ARG A 178 -30.90 -13.01 7.39
N SER A 179 -31.48 -14.16 7.06
CA SER A 179 -31.09 -15.00 5.92
C SER A 179 -31.70 -14.51 4.60
N GLU A 180 -32.90 -13.93 4.64
CA GLU A 180 -33.66 -13.46 3.47
C GLU A 180 -32.88 -12.44 2.62
N ALA A 181 -32.10 -11.55 3.26
CA ALA A 181 -31.42 -10.46 2.57
C ALA A 181 -30.18 -10.93 1.80
N VAL A 182 -29.50 -11.96 2.30
CA VAL A 182 -28.28 -12.48 1.68
C VAL A 182 -28.64 -13.47 0.56
N GLU A 183 -29.71 -14.25 0.75
CA GLU A 183 -30.27 -15.12 -0.28
C GLU A 183 -30.95 -14.31 -1.39
N SER A 184 -31.66 -13.21 -1.06
CA SER A 184 -32.25 -12.30 -2.05
C SER A 184 -31.19 -11.67 -2.96
N VAL A 185 -30.07 -11.22 -2.40
CA VAL A 185 -28.94 -10.68 -3.19
C VAL A 185 -28.30 -11.77 -4.05
N ALA A 186 -28.18 -13.01 -3.55
CA ALA A 186 -27.66 -14.15 -4.31
C ALA A 186 -28.60 -14.59 -5.46
N HIS A 187 -29.92 -14.56 -5.24
CA HIS A 187 -30.90 -14.82 -6.30
C HIS A 187 -30.90 -13.70 -7.36
N GLN A 188 -30.70 -12.45 -6.95
CA GLN A 188 -30.69 -11.29 -7.84
C GLN A 188 -29.45 -11.23 -8.75
N MET A 189 -28.32 -11.82 -8.34
CA MET A 189 -27.14 -11.95 -9.21
C MET A 189 -27.21 -13.15 -10.17
N ASN A 190 -28.01 -14.17 -9.87
CA ASN A 190 -28.18 -15.36 -10.74
C ASN A 190 -29.26 -15.17 -11.83
N THR A 191 -30.15 -14.18 -11.68
CA THR A 191 -31.19 -13.85 -12.69
C THR A 191 -30.70 -12.92 -13.79
N LEU A 192 -29.47 -12.41 -13.73
CA LEU A 192 -28.80 -11.70 -14.83
C LEU A 192 -28.17 -12.70 -15.80
N ALA A 193 -28.97 -13.66 -16.27
CA ALA A 193 -28.61 -14.53 -17.38
C ALA A 193 -28.75 -13.73 -18.69
N VAL A 194 -27.59 -13.48 -19.29
CA VAL A 194 -27.39 -12.85 -20.60
C VAL A 194 -28.21 -13.58 -21.65
N SER A 195 -29.33 -12.99 -22.08
CA SER A 195 -29.99 -13.42 -23.32
C SER A 195 -29.18 -12.92 -24.50
N GLU A 196 -28.90 -13.89 -25.35
CA GLU A 196 -28.13 -13.88 -26.57
C GLU A 196 -28.54 -12.75 -27.52
N THR A 197 -27.52 -12.08 -28.02
CA THR A 197 -27.53 -10.95 -28.94
C THR A 197 -28.03 -11.32 -30.33
N LEU A 198 -28.80 -10.44 -30.99
CA LEU A 198 -28.60 -10.04 -32.40
C LEU A 198 -29.14 -8.61 -32.62
N PRO A 199 -28.49 -7.78 -33.45
CA PRO A 199 -28.56 -6.32 -33.41
C PRO A 199 -29.56 -5.74 -34.41
N VAL A 200 -30.05 -4.51 -34.18
CA VAL A 200 -30.32 -3.50 -35.23
C VAL A 200 -30.72 -2.14 -34.60
N VAL A 201 -29.89 -1.13 -34.92
CA VAL A 201 -30.16 0.32 -35.07
C VAL A 201 -30.41 1.20 -33.82
N ALA A 202 -29.50 2.16 -33.65
CA ALA A 202 -29.52 3.32 -32.74
C ALA A 202 -30.41 4.48 -33.28
N PRO A 203 -30.49 5.68 -32.66
CA PRO A 203 -30.18 6.11 -31.29
C PRO A 203 -31.40 6.78 -30.60
N SER A 204 -31.49 6.75 -29.27
CA SER A 204 -32.33 7.72 -28.54
C SER A 204 -31.68 8.11 -27.23
N ALA A 205 -31.50 9.43 -27.08
CA ALA A 205 -31.41 10.07 -25.79
C ALA A 205 -32.63 9.65 -24.95
N ASP A 206 -32.41 9.27 -23.70
CA ASP A 206 -33.13 9.92 -22.62
C ASP A 206 -32.39 9.78 -21.29
N SER A 207 -32.52 10.86 -20.55
CA SER A 207 -32.06 11.11 -19.20
C SER A 207 -32.60 10.04 -18.25
N THR A 208 -31.72 9.33 -17.54
CA THR A 208 -32.12 8.49 -16.42
C THR A 208 -32.47 9.37 -15.23
N GLU A 209 -33.68 9.90 -15.22
CA GLU A 209 -34.37 10.46 -14.05
C GLU A 209 -34.56 9.33 -13.03
N SER A 210 -33.62 9.21 -12.09
CA SER A 210 -33.83 8.44 -10.87
C SER A 210 -34.77 9.20 -9.95
N SER A 211 -36.02 8.76 -9.90
CA SER A 211 -37.06 9.22 -8.99
C SER A 211 -36.66 9.00 -7.52
N ASN A 212 -35.98 9.97 -6.92
CA ASN A 212 -35.82 10.06 -5.47
C ASN A 212 -35.80 11.54 -5.03
N THR A 213 -36.99 12.12 -4.94
CA THR A 213 -37.21 13.56 -4.67
C THR A 213 -36.68 14.02 -3.31
N GLY A 214 -36.52 13.11 -2.35
CA GLY A 214 -35.94 13.40 -1.02
C GLY A 214 -34.41 13.64 -1.01
N GLY A 215 -33.71 13.32 -2.11
CA GLY A 215 -32.24 13.46 -2.23
C GLY A 215 -31.78 14.42 -3.33
N ARG A 216 -32.69 15.07 -4.05
CA ARG A 216 -32.38 15.87 -5.26
C ARG A 216 -31.57 17.13 -4.94
N GLY A 217 -31.97 17.90 -3.92
CA GLY A 217 -31.23 19.08 -3.46
C GLY A 217 -29.74 18.82 -3.11
N PRO A 218 -29.42 17.87 -2.20
CA PRO A 218 -28.03 17.58 -1.87
C PRO A 218 -27.25 16.92 -3.00
N ASP A 219 -27.91 16.27 -3.97
CA ASP A 219 -27.25 15.76 -5.18
C ASP A 219 -26.92 16.88 -6.17
N LEU A 220 -27.83 17.82 -6.41
CA LEU A 220 -27.58 19.03 -7.22
C LEU A 220 -26.40 19.84 -6.66
N ASP A 221 -26.35 20.02 -5.33
CA ASP A 221 -25.22 20.68 -4.67
C ASP A 221 -23.87 19.98 -4.91
N LYS A 222 -23.86 18.65 -4.96
CA LYS A 222 -22.64 17.89 -5.28
C LYS A 222 -22.24 18.12 -6.73
N ARG A 223 -23.18 18.09 -7.67
CA ARG A 223 -22.94 18.35 -9.10
C ARG A 223 -22.44 19.78 -9.36
N ILE A 224 -23.08 20.78 -8.77
CA ILE A 224 -22.67 22.19 -8.82
C ILE A 224 -21.23 22.35 -8.29
N ARG A 225 -20.92 21.76 -7.12
CA ARG A 225 -19.55 21.81 -6.57
C ARG A 225 -18.53 21.10 -7.47
N ALA A 226 -18.90 19.98 -8.08
CA ALA A 226 -18.02 19.25 -8.99
C ALA A 226 -17.73 20.05 -10.26
N LEU A 227 -18.75 20.63 -10.90
CA LEU A 227 -18.60 21.48 -12.08
C LEU A 227 -17.80 22.75 -11.79
N LYS A 228 -18.08 23.46 -10.68
CA LYS A 228 -17.27 24.61 -10.24
C LYS A 228 -15.80 24.26 -10.10
N LYS A 229 -15.49 23.07 -9.55
CA LYS A 229 -14.11 22.58 -9.45
C LYS A 229 -13.50 22.30 -10.81
N LYS A 230 -14.23 21.63 -11.72
CA LYS A 230 -13.75 21.36 -13.09
C LYS A 230 -13.42 22.66 -13.82
N ILE A 231 -14.34 23.62 -13.82
CA ILE A 231 -14.19 24.95 -14.44
C ILE A 231 -12.96 25.67 -13.88
N ARG A 232 -12.84 25.76 -12.55
CA ARG A 232 -11.69 26.42 -11.91
C ARG A 232 -10.35 25.78 -12.29
N LEU A 233 -10.30 24.46 -12.39
CA LEU A 233 -9.08 23.75 -12.76
C LEU A 233 -8.69 24.03 -14.22
N THR A 234 -9.65 23.98 -15.15
CA THR A 234 -9.39 24.28 -16.56
C THR A 234 -9.08 25.75 -16.80
N GLU A 235 -9.73 26.68 -16.11
CA GLU A 235 -9.41 28.11 -16.17
C GLU A 235 -8.01 28.39 -15.61
N SER A 236 -7.62 27.75 -14.50
CA SER A 236 -6.25 27.89 -13.97
C SER A 236 -5.21 27.30 -14.92
N GLN A 237 -5.52 26.23 -15.65
CA GLN A 237 -4.64 25.71 -16.70
C GLN A 237 -4.54 26.72 -17.85
N LEU A 238 -5.66 27.21 -18.35
CA LEU A 238 -5.73 28.21 -19.41
C LEU A 238 -4.96 29.51 -19.08
N GLN A 239 -4.95 29.92 -17.81
CA GLN A 239 -4.16 31.08 -17.36
C GLN A 239 -2.66 30.81 -17.26
N LYS A 240 -2.26 29.59 -16.92
CA LYS A 240 -0.84 29.21 -16.80
C LYS A 240 -0.19 28.88 -18.13
N THR A 241 -1.01 28.49 -19.10
CA THR A 241 -0.57 28.06 -20.42
C THR A 241 -1.55 28.63 -21.45
N GLU A 242 -1.07 29.57 -22.25
CA GLU A 242 -1.85 30.15 -23.34
C GLU A 242 -2.29 29.03 -24.31
N GLN A 243 -3.47 29.17 -24.91
CA GLN A 243 -4.09 28.11 -25.75
C GLN A 243 -3.15 27.59 -26.84
N LYS A 244 -2.24 28.43 -27.34
CA LYS A 244 -1.31 28.11 -28.42
C LYS A 244 -0.25 27.06 -28.04
N ASP A 245 0.06 26.92 -26.74
CA ASP A 245 1.11 26.02 -26.25
C ASP A 245 0.55 24.75 -25.59
N MET A 246 -0.77 24.54 -25.67
CA MET A 246 -1.45 23.41 -25.03
C MET A 246 -1.35 22.11 -25.85
N LYS A 247 -1.20 20.97 -25.15
CA LYS A 247 -1.33 19.65 -25.78
C LYS A 247 -2.75 19.46 -26.33
N PRO A 248 -2.96 18.68 -27.40
CA PRO A 248 -4.29 18.48 -28.00
C PRO A 248 -5.33 17.97 -26.98
N GLU A 249 -4.94 17.06 -26.08
CA GLU A 249 -5.81 16.55 -25.01
C GLU A 249 -6.25 17.64 -24.00
N GLN A 250 -5.49 18.73 -23.87
CA GLN A 250 -5.83 19.85 -23.00
C GLN A 250 -6.74 20.84 -23.71
N LEU A 251 -6.57 21.04 -25.02
CA LEU A 251 -7.46 21.86 -25.84
C LEU A 251 -8.89 21.30 -25.83
N ASP A 252 -9.07 19.98 -25.88
CA ASP A 252 -10.39 19.34 -25.76
C ASP A 252 -11.09 19.62 -24.43
N LYS A 253 -10.34 19.88 -23.36
CA LYS A 253 -10.90 20.25 -22.04
C LYS A 253 -11.28 21.73 -22.02
N VAL A 254 -10.54 22.58 -22.73
CA VAL A 254 -10.85 24.00 -22.89
C VAL A 254 -12.08 24.20 -23.76
N THR A 255 -12.27 23.42 -24.84
CA THR A 255 -13.50 23.50 -25.66
C THR A 255 -14.73 23.03 -24.88
N LYS A 256 -14.60 22.03 -24.01
CA LYS A 256 -15.69 21.56 -23.11
C LYS A 256 -15.99 22.51 -21.95
N LEU A 257 -15.13 23.49 -21.68
CA LEU A 257 -15.27 24.43 -20.56
C LEU A 257 -16.58 25.23 -20.68
N GLU A 258 -16.93 25.67 -21.90
CA GLU A 258 -18.15 26.41 -22.16
C GLU A 258 -19.40 25.58 -21.83
N GLY A 259 -19.44 24.32 -22.26
CA GLY A 259 -20.53 23.40 -21.90
C GLY A 259 -20.66 23.17 -20.39
N TRP A 260 -19.55 23.11 -19.65
CA TRP A 260 -19.61 23.02 -18.18
C TRP A 260 -20.15 24.29 -17.52
N ARG A 261 -19.93 25.47 -18.11
CA ARG A 261 -20.51 26.74 -17.60
C ARG A 261 -22.02 26.78 -17.81
N GLU A 262 -22.49 26.32 -18.96
CA GLU A 262 -23.92 26.22 -19.26
C GLU A 262 -24.61 25.21 -18.33
N GLU A 263 -24.05 24.01 -18.19
CA GLU A 263 -24.56 22.99 -17.26
C GLU A 263 -24.56 23.48 -15.80
N LEU A 264 -23.51 24.21 -15.41
CA LEU A 264 -23.46 24.82 -14.07
C LEU A 264 -24.61 25.80 -13.86
N LYS A 265 -24.89 26.66 -14.84
CA LYS A 265 -25.99 27.62 -14.78
C LYS A 265 -27.34 26.90 -14.67
N LEU A 266 -27.58 25.88 -15.48
CA LEU A 266 -28.81 25.07 -15.43
C LEU A 266 -29.04 24.44 -14.06
N LEU A 267 -27.99 23.85 -13.46
CA LEU A 267 -28.10 23.23 -12.14
C LEU A 267 -28.30 24.27 -11.03
N GLU A 268 -27.75 25.48 -11.18
CA GLU A 268 -28.00 26.59 -10.25
C GLU A 268 -29.44 27.12 -10.35
N ASP A 269 -29.97 27.25 -11.57
CA ASP A 269 -31.35 27.65 -11.84
C ASP A 269 -32.35 26.58 -11.31
N GLU A 270 -32.11 25.31 -11.58
CA GLU A 270 -32.90 24.18 -11.08
C GLU A 270 -32.86 24.10 -9.54
N LYS A 271 -31.69 24.32 -8.94
CA LYS A 271 -31.57 24.40 -7.50
C LYS A 271 -32.35 25.60 -6.93
N ALA A 272 -32.33 26.74 -7.60
CA ALA A 272 -33.08 27.93 -7.19
C ALA A 272 -34.59 27.70 -7.29
N GLU A 273 -35.06 27.02 -8.34
CA GLU A 273 -36.46 26.62 -8.50
C GLU A 273 -36.91 25.67 -7.38
N LEU A 274 -36.11 24.65 -7.05
CA LEU A 274 -36.39 23.77 -5.91
C LEU A 274 -36.33 24.47 -4.55
N ALA A 275 -35.58 25.56 -4.43
CA ALA A 275 -35.53 26.36 -3.21
C ALA A 275 -36.69 27.38 -3.12
N ALA A 276 -37.30 27.72 -4.25
CA ALA A 276 -38.43 28.65 -4.34
C ALA A 276 -39.80 27.94 -4.30
N SER A 277 -39.85 26.65 -4.64
CA SER A 277 -41.02 25.77 -4.51
C SER A 277 -41.19 25.22 -3.10
#